data_AF-A0A932KZJ7-F1
#
_entry.id   AF-A0A932KZJ7-F1
#
_cell.length_a   1.000
_cell.length_b   1.000
_cell.length_c   1.000
_cell.angle_alpha   90.00
_cell.angle_beta   90.00
_cell.angle_gamma   90.00
#
_symmetry.space_group_name_H-M   'P 1'
#
loop_
_entity.id
_entity.type
_entity.pdbx_description
1 polymer ?
#
loop_
_entity_poly.entity_id
_entity_poly.type
_entity_poly.pdbx_seq_one_letter_code
_entity_poly.pdbx_strand_id
1 'polypeptide(L)'
;MIRLTIPKEPYWIDLPHDVRVFVRPLTTAVYEAARARGWRMARAIAAEHADLKAAGADITGLPDLSDEDALAGLSQMLFAQGLARSAITKWEGVLDADDQPAESTDSAIAELMQLPRMAESFVVQYTETHEAVIAEGNVSRPAPNGTSAAGRNTAEAAVEIATAPMTATPP
;
A
#
# COMPACT_ATOMS: atom_id res chain seq x y z
N MET A 1 2.44 -23.29 8.63
CA MET A 1 1.40 -22.77 7.73
C MET A 1 0.83 -21.54 8.40
N ILE A 2 1.10 -20.35 7.89
CA ILE A 2 0.57 -19.09 8.45
C ILE A 2 -0.86 -18.93 7.92
N ARG A 3 -1.83 -18.65 8.80
CA ARG A 3 -3.20 -18.30 8.40
C ARG A 3 -3.31 -16.78 8.36
N LEU A 4 -3.59 -16.23 7.18
CA LEU A 4 -3.85 -14.81 7.01
C LEU A 4 -5.23 -14.48 7.60
N THR A 5 -5.25 -13.72 8.69
CA THR A 5 -6.49 -13.16 9.25
C THR A 5 -6.52 -11.69 8.87
N ILE A 6 -7.26 -11.35 7.81
CA ILE A 6 -7.41 -9.96 7.34
C ILE A 6 -8.58 -9.32 8.12
N PRO A 7 -8.35 -8.25 8.90
CA PRO A 7 -9.43 -7.52 9.56
C PRO A 7 -10.44 -6.98 8.54
N LYS A 8 -11.74 -7.09 8.85
CA LYS A 8 -12.83 -6.58 7.99
C LYS A 8 -13.61 -5.43 8.63
N GLU A 9 -13.41 -5.21 9.92
CA GLU A 9 -14.04 -4.14 10.70
C GLU A 9 -12.95 -3.23 11.27
N PRO A 10 -13.27 -1.96 11.57
CA PRO A 10 -12.34 -1.05 12.22
C PRO A 10 -11.81 -1.61 13.54
N TYR A 11 -10.52 -1.38 13.82
CA TYR A 11 -9.83 -1.96 14.97
C TYR A 11 -8.80 -0.98 15.55
N TRP A 12 -8.35 -1.26 16.77
CA TRP A 12 -7.31 -0.48 17.45
C TRP A 12 -5.92 -1.02 17.10
N ILE A 13 -4.97 -0.11 16.92
CA ILE A 13 -3.53 -0.38 16.85
C ILE A 13 -2.86 0.34 18.01
N ASP A 14 -2.05 -0.40 18.77
CA ASP A 14 -1.26 0.13 19.87
C ASP A 14 0.07 0.67 19.34
N LEU A 15 0.33 1.96 19.53
CA LEU A 15 1.59 2.62 19.18
C LEU A 15 2.43 2.85 20.45
N PRO A 16 3.72 3.24 20.33
CA PRO A 16 4.53 3.57 21.50
C PRO A 16 3.92 4.71 22.33
N HIS A 17 4.45 4.91 23.55
CA HIS A 17 4.04 6.02 24.44
C HIS A 17 2.54 6.03 24.79
N ASP A 18 1.94 4.84 24.95
CA ASP A 18 0.52 4.66 25.32
C ASP A 18 -0.48 5.31 24.35
N VAL A 19 -0.03 5.58 23.11
CA VAL A 19 -0.90 6.08 22.03
C VAL A 19 -1.60 4.89 21.37
N ARG A 20 -2.90 5.03 21.11
CA ARG A 20 -3.64 4.04 20.32
C ARG A 20 -4.42 4.73 19.22
N VAL A 21 -4.46 4.13 18.05
CA VAL A 21 -5.21 4.67 16.90
C VAL A 21 -6.28 3.68 16.44
N PHE A 22 -7.49 4.18 16.20
CA PHE A 22 -8.59 3.38 15.68
C PHE A 22 -8.67 3.54 14.17
N VAL A 23 -8.43 2.46 13.44
CA VAL A 23 -8.22 2.46 12.00
C VAL A 23 -9.30 1.70 11.25
N ARG A 24 -9.59 2.14 10.03
CA ARG A 24 -10.33 1.36 9.04
C ARG A 24 -9.46 0.23 8.48
N PRO A 25 -10.03 -0.91 8.06
CA PRO A 25 -9.28 -1.99 7.40
C PRO A 25 -8.46 -1.49 6.21
N LEU A 26 -7.20 -1.94 6.13
CA LEU A 26 -6.34 -1.64 4.99
C LEU A 26 -6.87 -2.32 3.73
N THR A 27 -6.91 -1.59 2.63
CA THR A 27 -7.15 -2.15 1.29
C THR A 27 -5.97 -1.86 0.39
N THR A 28 -5.74 -2.72 -0.61
CA THR A 28 -4.68 -2.52 -1.61
C THR A 28 -4.81 -1.17 -2.31
N ALA A 29 -6.04 -0.75 -2.65
CA ALA A 29 -6.27 0.54 -3.31
C ALA A 29 -5.84 1.73 -2.43
N VAL A 30 -6.10 1.67 -1.13
CA VAL A 30 -5.70 2.72 -0.17
C VAL A 30 -4.18 2.74 0.01
N TYR A 31 -3.56 1.56 0.15
CA TYR A 31 -2.10 1.44 0.27
C TYR A 31 -1.38 2.04 -0.95
N GLU A 32 -1.75 1.60 -2.15
CA GLU A 32 -1.12 2.05 -3.39
C GLU A 32 -1.39 3.52 -3.69
N ALA A 33 -2.60 4.02 -3.37
CA ALA A 33 -2.91 5.45 -3.49
C ALA A 33 -2.03 6.30 -2.56
N ALA A 34 -1.81 5.88 -1.31
CA ALA A 34 -0.92 6.55 -0.39
C ALA A 34 0.54 6.50 -0.89
N ARG A 35 0.99 5.34 -1.38
CA ARG A 35 2.36 5.14 -1.90
C ARG A 35 2.63 6.04 -3.10
N ALA A 36 1.74 6.02 -4.08
CA ALA A 36 1.84 6.85 -5.28
C ALA A 36 1.77 8.35 -4.95
N ARG A 37 0.92 8.74 -3.99
CA ARG A 37 0.83 10.12 -3.52
C ARG A 37 2.13 10.57 -2.85
N GLY A 38 2.69 9.77 -1.94
CA GLY A 38 3.93 10.10 -1.24
C GLY A 38 5.07 10.37 -2.22
N TRP A 39 5.26 9.46 -3.17
CA TRP A 39 6.29 9.60 -4.19
C TRP A 39 6.08 10.83 -5.10
N ARG A 40 4.85 11.05 -5.57
CA ARG A 40 4.53 12.21 -6.42
C ARG A 40 4.77 13.53 -5.68
N MET A 41 4.35 13.61 -4.41
CA MET A 41 4.52 14.81 -3.60
C MET A 41 5.99 15.08 -3.27
N ALA A 42 6.77 14.05 -2.93
CA ALA A 42 8.20 14.19 -2.68
C ALA A 42 8.92 14.77 -3.91
N ARG A 43 8.59 14.29 -5.11
CA ARG A 43 9.14 14.84 -6.37
C ARG A 43 8.74 16.28 -6.63
N ALA A 44 7.49 16.64 -6.35
CA ALA A 44 7.03 18.01 -6.50
C ALA A 44 7.79 18.96 -5.55
N ILE A 45 7.97 18.55 -4.28
CA ILE A 45 8.73 19.32 -3.29
C ILE A 45 10.21 19.43 -3.71
N ALA A 46 10.82 18.36 -4.22
CA ALA A 46 12.20 18.39 -4.68
C ALA A 46 12.40 19.32 -5.88
N ALA A 47 11.45 19.36 -6.81
CA ALA A 47 11.49 20.29 -7.94
C ALA A 47 11.39 21.74 -7.47
N GLU A 48 10.42 22.05 -6.59
CA GLU A 48 10.26 23.39 -6.01
C GLU A 48 11.50 23.81 -5.20
N HIS A 49 12.07 22.89 -4.41
CA HIS A 49 13.30 23.12 -3.67
C HIS A 49 14.48 23.44 -4.60
N ALA A 50 14.61 22.73 -5.71
CA ALA A 50 15.65 22.99 -6.71
C ALA A 50 15.49 24.37 -7.37
N ASP A 51 14.26 24.75 -7.72
CA ASP A 51 13.96 26.05 -8.32
C ASP A 51 14.28 27.20 -7.36
N LEU A 52 13.88 27.08 -6.09
CA LEU A 52 14.18 28.07 -5.05
C LEU A 52 15.68 28.19 -4.77
N LYS A 53 16.40 27.06 -4.71
CA LYS A 53 17.86 27.04 -4.53
C LYS A 53 18.58 27.67 -5.73
N ALA A 54 18.10 27.43 -6.96
CA ALA A 54 18.62 28.08 -8.17
C ALA A 54 18.38 29.59 -8.19
N ALA A 55 17.30 30.06 -7.57
CA ALA A 55 17.02 31.48 -7.35
C ALA A 55 17.83 32.12 -6.21
N GLY A 56 18.71 31.35 -5.56
CA GLY A 56 19.56 31.81 -4.46
C GLY A 56 18.88 31.89 -3.10
N ALA A 57 17.72 31.25 -2.93
CA ALA A 57 17.08 31.15 -1.63
C ALA A 57 17.88 30.23 -0.69
N ASP A 58 18.06 30.65 0.56
CA ASP A 58 18.58 29.80 1.62
C ASP A 58 17.44 28.97 2.21
N ILE A 59 17.38 27.69 1.88
CA ILE A 59 16.34 26.77 2.34
C ILE A 59 16.90 25.93 3.48
N THR A 60 16.52 26.28 4.71
CA THR A 60 16.90 25.56 5.92
C THR A 60 15.81 24.57 6.34
N GLY A 61 16.20 23.43 6.92
CA GLY A 61 15.25 22.48 7.54
C GLY A 61 14.80 21.31 6.67
N LEU A 62 15.26 21.24 5.41
CA LEU A 62 15.15 20.05 4.57
C LEU A 62 16.55 19.48 4.27
N PRO A 63 16.69 18.15 4.17
CA PRO A 63 17.89 17.55 3.61
C PRO A 63 18.04 17.94 2.13
N ASP A 64 19.22 17.69 1.56
CA ASP A 64 19.44 17.93 0.13
C ASP A 64 18.56 16.99 -0.70
N LEU A 65 17.47 17.50 -1.27
CA LEU A 65 16.50 16.67 -2.01
C LEU A 65 17.00 16.24 -3.40
N SER A 66 18.21 16.62 -3.79
CA SER A 66 18.90 16.01 -4.94
C SER A 66 19.55 14.66 -4.60
N ASP A 67 19.74 14.37 -3.31
CA ASP A 67 20.17 13.07 -2.82
C ASP A 67 19.01 12.07 -2.87
N GLU A 68 19.27 10.88 -3.44
CA GLU A 68 18.23 9.86 -3.64
C GLU A 68 17.71 9.30 -2.31
N ASP A 69 18.56 9.21 -1.28
CA ASP A 69 18.17 8.71 0.04
C ASP A 69 17.31 9.74 0.77
N ALA A 70 17.65 11.02 0.69
CA ALA A 70 16.84 12.11 1.21
C ALA A 70 15.45 12.16 0.56
N LEU A 71 15.39 12.01 -0.77
CA LEU A 71 14.13 11.95 -1.51
C LEU A 71 13.30 10.72 -1.13
N ALA A 72 13.95 9.56 -0.97
CA ALA A 72 13.30 8.34 -0.52
C ALA A 72 12.72 8.49 0.90
N GLY A 73 13.48 9.10 1.82
CA GLY A 73 13.03 9.42 3.17
C GLY A 73 11.80 10.33 3.19
N LEU A 74 11.82 11.42 2.41
CA LEU A 74 10.69 12.33 2.26
C LEU A 74 9.46 11.60 1.69
N SER A 75 9.65 10.78 0.66
CA SER A 75 8.58 9.96 0.07
C SER A 75 7.98 9.00 1.10
N GLN A 76 8.80 8.38 1.94
CA GLN A 76 8.33 7.45 2.97
C GLN A 76 7.55 8.17 4.07
N MET A 77 7.99 9.35 4.52
CA MET A 77 7.24 10.17 5.46
C MET A 77 5.87 10.57 4.91
N LEU A 78 5.83 11.05 3.66
CA LEU A 78 4.58 11.44 2.99
C LEU A 78 3.66 10.24 2.74
N PHE A 79 4.22 9.06 2.49
CA PHE A 79 3.47 7.81 2.43
C PHE A 79 2.82 7.48 3.78
N ALA A 80 3.58 7.51 4.88
CA ALA A 80 3.06 7.25 6.22
C ALA A 80 1.92 8.21 6.59
N GLN A 81 2.10 9.51 6.33
CA GLN A 81 1.04 10.52 6.53
C GLN A 81 -0.19 10.26 5.68
N GLY A 82 -0.01 9.93 4.40
CA GLY A 82 -1.11 9.61 3.48
C GLY A 82 -1.90 8.39 3.93
N LEU A 83 -1.20 7.36 4.39
CA LEU A 83 -1.80 6.13 4.89
C LEU A 83 -2.55 6.38 6.21
N ALA A 84 -1.93 7.07 7.16
CA ALA A 84 -2.54 7.41 8.44
C ALA A 84 -3.83 8.23 8.27
N ARG A 85 -3.82 9.28 7.44
CA ARG A 85 -5.02 10.10 7.14
C ARG A 85 -6.16 9.30 6.51
N SER A 86 -5.81 8.30 5.69
CA SER A 86 -6.83 7.45 5.07
C SER A 86 -7.47 6.45 6.05
N ALA A 87 -6.74 6.08 7.10
CA ALA A 87 -7.06 4.96 7.98
C ALA A 87 -7.65 5.40 9.31
N ILE A 88 -6.99 6.35 10.00
CA ILE A 88 -7.30 6.76 11.37
C ILE A 88 -8.66 7.48 11.39
N THR A 89 -9.49 7.12 12.37
CA THR A 89 -10.81 7.74 12.58
C THR A 89 -10.97 8.33 13.98
N LYS A 90 -10.16 7.88 14.94
CA LYS A 90 -10.00 8.44 16.28
C LYS A 90 -8.73 7.89 16.92
N TRP A 91 -8.30 8.47 18.04
CA TRP A 91 -7.17 7.99 18.82
C TRP A 91 -7.35 8.20 20.33
N GLU A 92 -6.44 7.64 21.11
CA GLU A 92 -6.27 7.88 22.54
C GLU A 92 -4.77 8.12 22.81
N GLY A 93 -4.46 8.88 23.87
CA GLY A 93 -3.08 9.14 24.30
C GLY A 93 -2.37 10.29 23.57
N VAL A 94 -3.05 10.99 22.66
CA VAL A 94 -2.52 12.21 21.99
C VAL A 94 -3.14 13.44 22.63
N LEU A 95 -2.29 14.36 23.09
CA LEU A 95 -2.69 15.60 23.73
C LEU A 95 -2.36 16.81 22.83
N ASP A 96 -3.13 17.88 22.96
CA ASP A 96 -2.87 19.18 22.35
C ASP A 96 -1.95 20.06 23.21
N ALA A 97 -1.78 21.31 22.82
CA ALA A 97 -0.90 22.25 23.52
C ALA A 97 -1.40 22.65 24.93
N ASP A 98 -2.67 22.40 25.25
CA ASP A 98 -3.30 22.70 26.53
C ASP A 98 -3.49 21.42 27.39
N ASP A 99 -2.73 20.36 27.06
CA ASP A 99 -2.79 19.02 27.68
C ASP A 99 -4.18 18.37 27.60
N GLN A 100 -5.03 18.77 26.64
CA GLN A 100 -6.34 18.16 26.41
C GLN A 100 -6.26 17.08 25.32
N PRO A 101 -7.16 16.08 25.31
CA PRO A 101 -7.21 15.10 24.23
C PRO A 101 -7.35 15.76 22.86
N ALA A 102 -6.34 15.59 22.01
CA ALA A 102 -6.32 16.21 20.68
C ALA A 102 -7.40 15.58 19.78
N GLU A 103 -8.00 16.39 18.90
CA GLU A 103 -8.86 15.85 17.84
C GLU A 103 -8.01 15.23 16.73
N SER A 104 -8.44 14.07 16.22
CA SER A 104 -7.76 13.35 15.13
C SER A 104 -8.01 13.98 13.76
N THR A 105 -7.58 15.23 13.58
CA THR A 105 -7.67 15.98 12.32
C THR A 105 -6.53 15.59 11.36
N ASP A 106 -6.66 15.94 10.08
CA ASP A 106 -5.62 15.70 9.07
C ASP A 106 -4.28 16.38 9.39
N SER A 107 -4.29 17.52 10.10
CA SER A 107 -3.06 18.21 10.54
C SER A 107 -2.43 17.44 11.69
N ALA A 108 -3.21 17.17 12.73
CA ALA A 108 -2.73 16.48 13.92
C ALA A 108 -2.20 15.06 13.57
N ILE A 109 -2.87 14.35 12.67
CA ILE A 109 -2.40 13.05 12.17
C ILE A 109 -1.05 13.19 11.47
N ALA A 110 -0.87 14.23 10.65
CA ALA A 110 0.40 14.44 9.97
C ALA A 110 1.53 14.81 10.93
N GLU A 111 1.23 15.64 11.94
CA GLU A 111 2.15 15.99 13.03
C GLU A 111 2.57 14.76 13.83
N LEU A 112 1.62 13.90 14.22
CA LEU A 112 1.94 12.64 14.90
C LEU A 112 2.88 11.77 14.05
N MET A 113 2.65 11.69 12.74
CA MET A 113 3.49 10.95 11.81
C MET A 113 4.81 11.65 11.46
N GLN A 114 5.09 12.86 11.96
CA GLN A 114 6.45 13.43 11.90
C GLN A 114 7.37 12.81 12.96
N LEU A 115 6.80 12.21 14.01
CA LEU A 115 7.58 11.51 15.03
C LEU A 115 8.05 10.16 14.46
N PRO A 116 9.37 9.92 14.31
CA PRO A 116 9.87 8.74 13.58
C PRO A 116 9.36 7.43 14.15
N ARG A 117 9.36 7.29 15.49
CA ARG A 117 8.87 6.06 16.16
C ARG A 117 7.37 5.84 15.99
N MET A 118 6.57 6.91 15.87
CA MET A 118 5.13 6.77 15.60
C MET A 118 4.90 6.30 14.17
N ALA A 119 5.53 6.96 13.19
CA ALA A 119 5.39 6.62 11.79
C ALA A 119 5.88 5.19 11.49
N GLU A 120 7.05 4.82 12.00
CA GLU A 120 7.61 3.47 11.87
C GLU A 120 6.65 2.42 12.42
N SER A 121 6.20 2.59 13.67
CA SER A 121 5.34 1.62 14.34
C SER A 121 3.96 1.51 13.66
N PHE A 122 3.38 2.64 13.27
CA PHE A 122 2.10 2.68 12.57
C PHE A 122 2.17 1.95 11.23
N VAL A 123 3.17 2.26 10.40
CA VAL A 123 3.31 1.62 9.08
C VAL A 123 3.48 0.11 9.25
N VAL A 124 4.43 -0.35 10.07
CA VAL A 124 4.69 -1.78 10.29
C VAL A 124 3.43 -2.53 10.72
N GLN A 125 2.72 -2.02 11.73
CA GLN A 125 1.54 -2.72 12.26
C GLN A 125 0.35 -2.67 11.31
N TYR A 126 0.14 -1.54 10.63
CA TYR A 126 -1.01 -1.39 9.73
C TYR A 126 -0.83 -2.16 8.42
N THR A 127 0.41 -2.41 7.98
CA THR A 127 0.73 -3.10 6.73
C THR A 127 1.08 -4.58 6.90
N GLU A 128 1.22 -5.08 8.13
CA GLU A 128 1.70 -6.44 8.43
C GLU A 128 1.00 -7.53 7.59
N THR A 129 -0.34 -7.50 7.51
CA THR A 129 -1.09 -8.50 6.75
C THR A 129 -0.90 -8.35 5.23
N HIS A 130 -0.75 -7.12 4.74
CA HIS A 130 -0.50 -6.86 3.31
C HIS A 130 0.89 -7.34 2.89
N GLU A 131 1.90 -7.12 3.73
CA GLU A 131 3.27 -7.61 3.50
C GLU A 131 3.35 -9.13 3.52
N ALA A 132 2.59 -9.78 4.41
CA ALA A 132 2.48 -11.25 4.43
C ALA A 132 1.87 -11.81 3.13
N VAL A 133 0.85 -11.15 2.56
CA VAL A 133 0.25 -11.51 1.25
C VAL A 133 1.27 -11.37 0.12
N ILE A 134 2.04 -10.27 0.10
CA ILE A 134 3.09 -10.05 -0.92
C ILE A 134 4.19 -11.11 -0.79
N ALA A 135 4.60 -11.46 0.43
CA ALA A 135 5.60 -12.48 0.67
C ALA A 135 5.16 -13.87 0.15
N GLU A 136 3.89 -14.26 0.38
CA GLU A 136 3.32 -15.51 -0.15
C GLU A 136 3.30 -15.52 -1.69
N GLY A 137 2.88 -14.41 -2.31
CA GLY A 137 2.85 -14.27 -3.77
C GLY A 137 4.24 -14.33 -4.41
N ASN A 138 5.26 -13.74 -3.77
CA ASN A 138 6.63 -13.75 -4.27
C ASN A 138 7.32 -15.12 -4.20
N VAL A 139 6.92 -15.99 -3.26
CA VAL A 139 7.37 -17.39 -3.21
C VAL A 139 6.69 -18.25 -4.29
N SER A 140 5.55 -17.80 -4.82
CA SER A 140 4.77 -18.52 -5.83
C SER A 140 5.06 -18.09 -7.28
N ARG A 141 6.16 -17.39 -7.57
CA ARG A 141 6.55 -17.09 -8.97
C ARG A 141 6.73 -18.41 -9.74
N PRO A 142 6.03 -18.63 -10.88
CA PRO A 142 6.33 -19.75 -11.74
C PRO A 142 7.81 -19.69 -12.13
N ALA A 143 8.51 -20.83 -12.06
CA ALA A 143 9.86 -20.91 -12.58
C ALA A 143 9.89 -20.40 -14.03
N PRO A 144 10.99 -19.76 -14.50
CA PRO A 144 11.11 -19.24 -15.87
C PRO A 144 10.88 -20.28 -16.97
N ASN A 145 10.86 -21.56 -16.60
CA ASN A 145 10.56 -22.68 -17.47
C ASN A 145 9.19 -23.22 -17.11
N GLY A 146 8.14 -22.61 -17.66
CA GLY A 146 6.79 -23.16 -17.63
C GLY A 146 6.71 -24.44 -18.45
N THR A 147 7.15 -25.58 -17.89
CA THR A 147 6.71 -26.88 -18.35
C THR A 147 5.41 -27.21 -17.64
N SER A 148 4.32 -26.59 -18.09
CA SER A 148 3.00 -27.08 -17.75
C SER A 148 2.89 -28.51 -18.27
N ALA A 149 3.00 -29.49 -17.37
CA ALA A 149 2.49 -30.83 -17.64
C ALA A 149 1.04 -30.65 -18.07
N ALA A 150 0.73 -30.99 -19.33
CA ALA A 150 -0.61 -30.88 -19.86
C ALA A 150 -1.59 -31.53 -18.88
N GLY A 151 -2.51 -30.74 -18.34
CA GLY A 151 -3.59 -31.25 -17.49
C GLY A 151 -4.29 -32.38 -18.24
N ARG A 152 -4.58 -33.49 -17.54
CA ARG A 152 -5.28 -34.62 -18.17
C ARG A 152 -6.61 -34.11 -18.71
N ASN A 153 -6.83 -34.34 -20.00
CA ASN A 153 -8.07 -33.97 -20.67
C ASN A 153 -9.22 -34.72 -19.98
N THR A 154 -10.16 -33.99 -19.37
CA THR A 154 -11.32 -34.55 -18.65
C THR A 154 -12.57 -34.62 -19.52
N ALA A 155 -12.47 -34.23 -20.80
CA ALA A 155 -13.51 -34.42 -21.79
C ALA A 155 -13.31 -35.75 -22.51
N GLU A 156 -14.28 -36.64 -22.42
CA GLU A 156 -14.36 -37.86 -23.22
C GLU A 156 -14.69 -37.49 -24.68
N ALA A 157 -14.02 -38.12 -25.65
CA ALA A 157 -14.16 -37.79 -27.06
C ALA A 157 -15.59 -38.09 -27.56
N ALA A 158 -16.18 -37.15 -28.31
CA ALA A 158 -17.47 -37.35 -28.95
C ALA A 158 -17.36 -38.46 -30.02
N VAL A 159 -18.26 -39.44 -29.96
CA VAL A 159 -18.35 -40.53 -30.94
C VAL A 159 -18.89 -39.97 -32.25
N GLU A 160 -18.04 -39.89 -33.26
CA GLU A 160 -18.44 -39.58 -34.63
C GLU A 160 -19.14 -40.80 -35.24
N ILE A 161 -20.46 -40.72 -35.43
CA ILE A 161 -21.20 -41.70 -36.22
C ILE A 161 -21.35 -41.14 -37.62
N ALA A 162 -20.51 -41.61 -38.54
CA ALA A 162 -20.65 -41.40 -39.97
C ALA A 162 -20.97 -42.72 -40.67
N THR A 163 -22.15 -42.82 -41.30
CA THR A 163 -22.46 -43.62 -42.53
C THR A 163 -23.95 -43.37 -42.89
N ALA A 164 -24.31 -42.55 -43.89
CA ALA A 164 -24.35 -42.75 -45.37
C ALA A 164 -25.52 -43.69 -45.84
N PRO A 165 -26.02 -43.73 -47.10
CA PRO A 165 -25.82 -42.88 -48.31
C PRO A 165 -27.08 -42.60 -49.22
N MET A 166 -26.89 -41.79 -50.29
CA MET A 166 -27.49 -41.80 -51.68
C MET A 166 -29.02 -41.63 -51.88
N THR A 167 -29.59 -40.95 -52.91
CA THR A 167 -29.31 -40.83 -54.36
C THR A 167 -29.91 -39.53 -54.98
N ALA A 168 -29.50 -39.24 -56.22
CA ALA A 168 -29.75 -38.04 -57.05
C ALA A 168 -31.17 -37.87 -57.67
N THR A 169 -31.59 -36.59 -57.83
CA THR A 169 -32.10 -35.80 -59.02
C THR A 169 -33.14 -36.47 -59.96
N PRO A 170 -34.13 -35.77 -60.60
CA PRO A 170 -33.93 -34.49 -61.32
C PRO A 170 -35.22 -33.59 -61.40
N PRO A 171 -35.39 -32.63 -62.37
CA PRO A 171 -36.62 -31.83 -62.46
C PRO A 171 -37.80 -32.60 -63.06
#